data_AF-I3KII0-F1
#
_entry.id   AF-I3KII0-F1
#
_cell.length_a   1.000
_cell.length_b   1.000
_cell.length_c   1.000
_cell.angle_alpha   90.00
_cell.angle_beta   90.00
_cell.angle_gamma   90.00
#
_symmetry.space_group_name_H-M   'P 1'
#
loop_
_entity.id
_entity.type
_entity.pdbx_description
1 polymer ?
#
loop_
_entity_poly.entity_id
_entity_poly.type
_entity_poly.pdbx_seq_one_letter_code
_entity_poly.pdbx_strand_id
1 'polypeptide(L)'
;MGAVQYNEEGVGERQWTYQTCTEFGFYQTCEDATCPFSGMLTLQDQTKLCTTLFGISQHSLPARIAFTNTYYGGDNPHTHSILYVNGGIDPWKTLSVVQDGTEEGEEAQTVFIKDTAHCADMSSRRVTDRSSLTKARQEIEKHVSNWLKTAAQKKLEKGTS
;
A
#
# COMPACT_ATOMS: atom_id res chain seq x y z
N MET A 1 43.22 -10.10 3.52
CA MET A 1 42.11 -9.38 4.19
C MET A 1 40.95 -9.39 3.20
N GLY A 2 39.96 -10.25 3.41
CA GLY A 2 38.78 -10.31 2.55
C GLY A 2 37.85 -9.15 2.89
N ALA A 3 37.30 -8.49 1.87
CA ALA A 3 36.25 -7.50 2.05
C ALA A 3 35.02 -8.20 2.66
N VAL A 4 34.55 -7.70 3.79
CA VAL A 4 33.22 -8.04 4.31
C VAL A 4 32.23 -7.43 3.33
N GLN A 5 31.54 -8.26 2.55
CA GLN A 5 30.33 -7.83 1.87
C GLN A 5 29.26 -7.65 2.95
N TYR A 6 28.91 -6.41 3.26
CA TYR A 6 27.68 -6.14 4.00
C TYR A 6 26.51 -6.53 3.10
N ASN A 7 25.75 -7.54 3.51
CA ASN A 7 24.43 -7.78 2.93
C ASN A 7 23.50 -6.65 3.41
N GLU A 8 22.80 -5.99 2.49
CA GLU A 8 21.72 -5.05 2.83
C GLU A 8 20.41 -5.78 3.19
N GLU A 9 20.46 -7.10 3.38
CA GLU A 9 19.32 -7.90 3.79
C GLU A 9 18.98 -7.59 5.26
N GLY A 10 17.85 -6.90 5.48
CA GLY A 10 17.34 -6.55 6.80
C GLY A 10 17.41 -5.06 7.18
N VAL A 11 17.88 -4.18 6.28
CA VAL A 11 17.82 -2.72 6.50
C VAL A 11 16.36 -2.29 6.52
N GLY A 12 15.84 -1.94 7.71
CA GLY A 12 14.48 -1.44 7.88
C GLY A 12 13.52 -2.39 8.57
N GLU A 13 13.85 -3.67 8.77
CA GLU A 13 12.92 -4.66 9.36
C GLU A 13 12.49 -4.28 10.78
N ARG A 14 13.43 -3.77 11.59
CA ARG A 14 13.11 -3.29 12.94
C ARG A 14 12.21 -2.05 12.91
N GLN A 15 12.43 -1.15 11.95
CA GLN A 15 11.65 0.06 11.76
C GLN A 15 10.24 -0.29 11.26
N TRP A 16 10.14 -1.19 10.29
CA TRP A 16 8.88 -1.71 9.78
C TRP A 16 8.08 -2.38 10.89
N THR A 17 8.70 -3.30 11.65
CA THR A 17 8.06 -3.95 12.81
C THR A 17 7.59 -2.91 13.83
N TYR A 18 8.38 -1.87 14.10
CA TYR A 18 7.99 -0.79 14.98
C TYR A 18 6.72 -0.07 14.47
N GLN A 19 6.69 0.32 13.18
CA GLN A 19 5.51 0.96 12.58
C GLN A 19 4.28 0.05 12.57
N THR A 20 4.44 -1.24 12.29
CA THR A 20 3.36 -2.23 12.44
C THR A 20 2.82 -2.26 13.87
N CYS A 21 3.70 -2.16 14.87
CA CYS A 21 3.35 -2.12 16.29
C CYS A 21 2.88 -0.76 16.81
N THR A 22 2.96 0.32 16.04
CA THR A 22 2.54 1.65 16.51
C THR A 22 1.44 2.28 15.67
N GLU A 23 1.26 1.85 14.43
CA GLU A 23 0.41 2.54 13.45
C GLU A 23 -0.40 1.58 12.58
N PHE A 24 0.24 0.63 11.90
CA PHE A 24 -0.38 -0.07 10.76
C PHE A 24 -1.07 -1.40 11.08
N GLY A 25 -0.53 -2.20 12.01
CA GLY A 25 -1.14 -3.49 12.38
C GLY A 25 -1.19 -4.54 11.26
N PHE A 26 -0.27 -4.49 10.28
CA PHE A 26 -0.16 -5.44 9.16
C PHE A 26 0.36 -6.82 9.59
N TYR A 27 -0.44 -7.56 10.36
CA TYR A 27 -0.10 -8.89 10.85
C TYR A 27 -0.63 -9.99 9.91
N GLN A 28 0.23 -10.94 9.52
CA GLN A 28 -0.19 -12.10 8.73
C GLN A 28 -0.52 -13.27 9.67
N THR A 29 -1.76 -13.74 9.59
CA THR A 29 -2.26 -14.86 10.40
C THR A 29 -2.77 -15.99 9.51
N CYS A 30 -2.89 -17.18 10.09
CA CYS A 30 -3.34 -18.39 9.41
C CYS A 30 -4.20 -19.26 10.34
N GLU A 31 -5.03 -18.62 11.16
CA GLU A 31 -5.86 -19.30 12.18
C GLU A 31 -7.06 -20.06 11.57
N ASP A 32 -7.43 -19.73 10.33
CA ASP A 32 -8.51 -20.38 9.61
C ASP A 32 -8.10 -21.77 9.11
N ALA A 33 -8.98 -22.78 9.25
CA ALA A 33 -8.72 -24.16 8.86
C ALA A 33 -8.51 -24.36 7.34
N THR A 34 -8.94 -23.41 6.51
CA THR A 34 -8.72 -23.40 5.06
C THR A 34 -7.36 -22.84 4.66
N CYS A 35 -6.65 -22.20 5.59
CA CYS A 35 -5.34 -21.65 5.32
C CYS A 35 -4.30 -22.79 5.20
N PRO A 36 -3.47 -22.80 4.13
CA PRO A 36 -2.55 -23.92 3.87
C PRO A 36 -1.27 -23.90 4.74
N PHE A 37 -1.10 -22.89 5.60
CA PHE A 37 0.06 -22.77 6.49
C PHE A 37 -0.28 -23.17 7.93
N SER A 38 0.69 -23.03 8.84
CA SER A 38 0.51 -23.42 10.24
C SER A 38 -0.54 -22.54 10.94
N GLY A 39 -1.53 -23.19 11.57
CA GLY A 39 -2.49 -22.56 12.47
C GLY A 39 -1.87 -21.92 13.72
N MET A 40 -0.57 -22.13 13.95
CA MET A 40 0.18 -21.44 15.00
C MET A 40 0.58 -20.02 14.61
N LEU A 41 0.31 -19.56 13.40
CA LEU A 41 0.51 -18.16 13.01
C LEU A 41 -0.70 -17.34 13.45
N THR A 42 -0.78 -17.06 14.76
CA THR A 42 -1.91 -16.32 15.36
C THR A 42 -1.65 -14.83 15.45
N LEU A 43 -2.72 -14.02 15.55
CA LEU A 43 -2.56 -12.59 15.85
C LEU A 43 -1.83 -12.36 17.18
N GLN A 44 -2.05 -13.22 18.17
CA GLN A 44 -1.38 -13.15 19.46
C GLN A 44 0.13 -13.33 19.33
N ASP A 45 0.58 -14.30 18.53
CA ASP A 45 2.01 -14.55 18.31
C ASP A 45 2.68 -13.37 17.60
N GLN A 46 2.02 -12.80 16.60
CA GLN A 46 2.51 -11.63 15.87
C GLN A 46 2.62 -10.39 16.78
N THR A 47 1.56 -10.09 17.54
CA THR A 47 1.50 -8.89 18.40
C THR A 47 2.39 -8.98 19.64
N LYS A 48 2.74 -10.20 20.09
CA LYS A 48 3.71 -10.41 21.19
C LYS A 48 5.09 -9.83 20.92
N LEU A 49 5.49 -9.74 19.65
CA LEU A 49 6.73 -9.08 19.27
C LEU A 49 6.75 -7.60 19.64
N CYS A 50 5.60 -6.92 19.59
CA CYS A 50 5.51 -5.49 19.94
C CYS A 50 5.89 -5.23 21.40
N THR A 51 5.38 -6.04 22.32
CA THR A 51 5.74 -5.95 23.74
C THR A 51 7.20 -6.34 23.94
N THR A 52 7.65 -7.42 23.29
CA THR A 52 8.97 -8.01 23.51
C THR A 52 10.10 -7.11 22.99
N LEU A 53 9.93 -6.51 21.82
CA LEU A 53 10.97 -5.72 21.14
C LEU A 53 10.95 -4.24 21.51
N PHE A 54 9.77 -3.70 21.84
CA PHE A 54 9.56 -2.25 21.97
C PHE A 54 8.83 -1.83 23.26
N GLY A 55 8.41 -2.77 24.10
CA GLY A 55 7.62 -2.46 25.30
C GLY A 55 6.22 -1.93 25.01
N ILE A 56 5.73 -2.10 23.77
CA ILE A 56 4.40 -1.62 23.37
C ILE A 56 3.36 -2.68 23.74
N SER A 57 2.43 -2.30 24.61
CA SER A 57 1.33 -3.19 25.01
C SER A 57 0.44 -3.54 23.82
N GLN A 58 0.17 -4.83 23.63
CA GLN A 58 -0.79 -5.34 22.63
C GLN A 58 -2.17 -4.71 22.78
N HIS A 59 -2.60 -4.42 24.01
CA HIS A 59 -3.89 -3.78 24.29
C HIS A 59 -3.99 -2.36 23.75
N SER A 60 -2.84 -1.70 23.49
CA SER A 60 -2.83 -0.35 22.90
C SER A 60 -2.92 -0.36 21.37
N LEU A 61 -2.67 -1.51 20.72
CA LEU A 61 -2.61 -1.61 19.25
C LEU A 61 -3.93 -1.22 18.57
N PRO A 62 -5.12 -1.68 19.01
CA PRO A 62 -6.37 -1.33 18.33
C PRO A 62 -6.63 0.18 18.31
N ALA A 63 -6.36 0.88 19.41
CA ALA A 63 -6.56 2.33 19.49
C ALA A 63 -5.58 3.09 18.58
N ARG A 64 -4.35 2.60 18.45
CA ARG A 64 -3.33 3.17 17.57
C ARG A 64 -3.67 2.99 16.09
N ILE A 65 -4.09 1.78 15.71
CA ILE A 65 -4.54 1.48 14.34
C ILE A 65 -5.80 2.31 14.00
N ALA A 66 -6.75 2.41 14.93
CA ALA A 66 -7.93 3.24 14.77
C ALA A 66 -7.55 4.72 14.56
N PHE A 67 -6.60 5.24 15.33
CA PHE A 67 -6.08 6.59 15.13
C PHE A 67 -5.50 6.77 13.72
N THR A 68 -4.63 5.86 13.25
CA THR A 68 -4.06 5.89 11.90
C THR A 68 -5.16 5.90 10.83
N ASN A 69 -6.12 4.99 10.93
CA ASN A 69 -7.22 4.90 9.98
C ASN A 69 -8.10 6.16 9.98
N THR A 70 -8.42 6.71 11.15
CA THR A 70 -9.17 7.98 11.25
C THR A 70 -8.38 9.16 10.67
N TYR A 71 -7.06 9.20 10.92
CA TYR A 71 -6.22 10.29 10.45
C TYR A 71 -6.07 10.30 8.93
N TYR A 72 -5.87 9.13 8.31
CA TYR A 72 -5.65 9.01 6.86
C TYR A 72 -6.92 8.68 6.05
N GLY A 73 -8.03 8.34 6.70
CA GLY A 73 -9.30 8.01 6.05
C GLY A 73 -9.50 6.52 5.70
N GLY A 74 -8.59 5.64 6.14
CA GLY A 74 -8.73 4.20 5.98
C GLY A 74 -8.88 3.77 4.51
N ASP A 75 -9.92 3.00 4.21
CA ASP A 75 -10.29 2.54 2.87
C ASP A 75 -11.16 3.53 2.08
N ASN A 76 -11.50 4.68 2.67
CA ASN A 76 -12.20 5.79 2.01
C ASN A 76 -11.50 7.13 2.27
N PRO A 77 -10.24 7.31 1.80
CA PRO A 77 -9.46 8.50 2.08
C PRO A 77 -9.89 9.68 1.19
N HIS A 78 -9.92 10.88 1.77
CA HIS A 78 -10.21 12.12 1.04
C HIS A 78 -8.96 12.65 0.32
N THR A 79 -8.59 11.99 -0.77
CA THR A 79 -7.38 12.31 -1.55
C THR A 79 -7.69 12.98 -2.89
N HIS A 80 -6.76 13.81 -3.35
CA HIS A 80 -6.85 14.49 -4.66
C HIS A 80 -5.63 14.13 -5.51
N SER A 81 -5.84 13.85 -6.80
CA SER A 81 -4.77 13.47 -7.73
C SER A 81 -3.95 12.26 -7.27
N ILE A 82 -4.64 11.22 -6.78
CA ILE A 82 -4.05 9.94 -6.37
C ILE A 82 -4.67 8.81 -7.20
N LEU A 83 -3.83 7.86 -7.63
CA LEU A 83 -4.27 6.58 -8.20
C LEU A 83 -4.00 5.46 -7.20
N TYR A 84 -5.00 4.65 -6.91
CA TYR A 84 -4.86 3.42 -6.12
C TYR A 84 -4.77 2.22 -7.08
N VAL A 85 -3.55 1.80 -7.38
CA VAL A 85 -3.27 0.71 -8.32
C VAL A 85 -3.17 -0.61 -7.57
N ASN A 86 -3.98 -1.59 -7.94
CA ASN A 86 -4.05 -2.88 -7.24
C ASN A 86 -3.95 -4.06 -8.18
N GLY A 87 -3.10 -5.03 -7.83
CA GLY A 87 -3.00 -6.32 -8.52
C GLY A 87 -4.07 -7.30 -8.03
N GLY A 88 -4.72 -8.02 -8.94
CA GLY A 88 -5.83 -8.89 -8.57
C GLY A 88 -5.44 -10.16 -7.80
N ILE A 89 -4.19 -10.61 -7.91
CA ILE A 89 -3.65 -11.74 -7.12
C ILE A 89 -2.74 -11.28 -5.96
N ASP A 90 -2.59 -9.96 -5.77
CA ASP A 90 -1.83 -9.40 -4.66
C ASP A 90 -2.64 -9.50 -3.36
N PRO A 91 -2.17 -10.21 -2.31
CA PRO A 91 -2.86 -10.25 -1.03
C PRO A 91 -2.94 -8.87 -0.36
N TRP A 92 -2.01 -7.96 -0.64
CA TRP A 92 -2.01 -6.62 -0.04
C TRP A 92 -3.14 -5.71 -0.52
N LYS A 93 -3.81 -6.04 -1.63
CA LYS A 93 -4.95 -5.27 -2.14
C LYS A 93 -6.09 -5.12 -1.11
N THR A 94 -6.19 -6.05 -0.16
CA THR A 94 -7.21 -6.01 0.90
C THR A 94 -7.02 -4.86 1.89
N LEU A 95 -5.82 -4.24 1.90
CA LEU A 95 -5.46 -3.09 2.73
C LEU A 95 -5.45 -1.78 1.92
N SER A 96 -6.04 -1.79 0.73
CA SER A 96 -6.01 -0.68 -0.24
C SER A 96 -7.43 -0.19 -0.56
N VAL A 97 -7.52 0.94 -1.25
CA VAL A 97 -8.76 1.43 -1.87
C VAL A 97 -8.97 0.64 -3.18
N VAL A 98 -10.01 -0.18 -3.24
CA VAL A 98 -10.29 -1.09 -4.37
C VAL A 98 -11.56 -0.74 -5.15
N GLN A 99 -12.32 0.24 -4.68
CA GLN A 99 -13.49 0.78 -5.35
C GLN A 99 -13.39 2.31 -5.35
N ASP A 100 -13.88 2.94 -6.40
CA ASP A 100 -13.97 4.40 -6.45
C ASP A 100 -15.00 4.89 -5.42
N GLY A 101 -14.70 6.00 -4.74
CA GLY A 101 -15.62 6.63 -3.79
C GLY A 101 -16.87 7.16 -4.50
N THR A 102 -17.99 7.27 -3.79
CA THR A 102 -19.31 7.60 -4.37
C THR A 102 -19.65 9.10 -4.40
N GLU A 103 -18.71 10.00 -4.12
CA GLU A 103 -18.98 11.44 -3.99
C GLU A 103 -18.28 12.25 -5.08
N GLU A 104 -19.10 12.81 -5.98
CA GLU A 104 -18.72 13.57 -7.15
C GLU A 104 -17.78 14.76 -6.82
N GLY A 105 -16.48 14.60 -7.08
CA GLY A 105 -15.51 15.70 -7.06
C GLY A 105 -14.06 15.24 -6.89
N GLU A 106 -13.36 15.00 -8.00
CA GLU A 106 -11.97 14.48 -8.06
C GLU A 106 -11.75 13.24 -7.17
N GLU A 107 -12.64 12.25 -7.35
CA GLU A 107 -12.62 10.95 -6.66
C GLU A 107 -11.25 10.26 -6.76
N ALA A 108 -10.87 9.56 -5.69
CA ALA A 108 -9.84 8.54 -5.71
C ALA A 108 -10.09 7.59 -6.89
N GLN A 109 -9.16 7.54 -7.85
CA GLN A 109 -9.32 6.69 -9.03
C GLN A 109 -8.55 5.40 -8.81
N THR A 110 -9.27 4.29 -8.86
CA THR A 110 -8.66 2.96 -8.73
C THR A 110 -8.27 2.41 -10.09
N VAL A 111 -7.11 1.73 -10.17
CA VAL A 111 -6.69 0.97 -11.35
C VAL A 111 -6.49 -0.47 -10.94
N PHE A 112 -7.44 -1.33 -11.32
CA PHE A 112 -7.42 -2.74 -10.93
C PHE A 112 -6.88 -3.65 -12.05
N ILE A 113 -5.75 -4.32 -11.78
CA ILE A 113 -5.05 -5.16 -12.74
C ILE A 113 -5.24 -6.64 -12.37
N LYS A 114 -6.35 -7.22 -12.83
CA LYS A 114 -6.89 -8.53 -12.43
C LYS A 114 -5.87 -9.67 -12.25
N ASP A 115 -4.85 -9.73 -13.08
CA ASP A 115 -4.00 -10.91 -13.24
C ASP A 115 -2.52 -10.62 -12.98
N THR A 116 -2.26 -9.61 -12.14
CA THR A 116 -0.91 -9.24 -11.68
C THR A 116 -0.80 -9.26 -10.16
N ALA A 117 0.44 -9.47 -9.70
CA ALA A 117 0.81 -9.48 -8.30
C ALA A 117 1.28 -8.08 -7.85
N HIS A 118 1.92 -8.06 -6.67
CA HIS A 118 2.35 -6.84 -5.99
C HIS A 118 3.14 -5.88 -6.89
N CYS A 119 2.60 -4.66 -7.04
CA CYS A 119 3.22 -3.53 -7.74
C CYS A 119 3.79 -3.85 -9.14
N ALA A 120 3.14 -4.74 -9.89
CA ALA A 120 3.63 -5.16 -11.21
C ALA A 120 3.72 -3.99 -12.22
N ASP A 121 2.85 -2.98 -12.07
CA ASP A 121 2.82 -1.73 -12.83
C ASP A 121 4.15 -0.96 -12.73
N MET A 122 4.77 -0.96 -11.55
CA MET A 122 6.04 -0.27 -11.28
C MET A 122 7.29 -0.99 -11.81
N SER A 123 7.15 -2.26 -12.21
CA SER A 123 8.25 -3.01 -12.81
C SER A 123 8.60 -2.49 -14.21
N SER A 124 9.85 -2.72 -14.64
CA SER A 124 10.27 -2.41 -16.01
C SER A 124 9.41 -3.15 -17.04
N ARG A 125 9.10 -2.48 -18.15
CA ARG A 125 8.32 -3.05 -19.26
C ARG A 125 9.05 -4.23 -19.90
N ARG A 126 8.29 -5.26 -20.26
CA ARG A 126 8.78 -6.44 -20.98
C ARG A 126 7.87 -6.73 -22.17
N VAL A 127 8.46 -7.33 -23.21
CA VAL A 127 7.69 -7.79 -24.39
C VAL A 127 6.70 -8.91 -24.05
N THR A 128 6.91 -9.58 -22.91
CA THR A 128 6.03 -10.64 -22.39
C THR A 128 4.99 -10.13 -21.41
N ASP A 129 4.88 -8.81 -21.21
CA ASP A 129 3.87 -8.25 -20.32
C ASP A 129 2.47 -8.55 -20.83
N ARG A 130 1.59 -8.88 -19.90
CA ARG A 130 0.19 -9.18 -20.20
C ARG A 130 -0.53 -7.93 -20.68
N SER A 131 -1.54 -8.11 -21.52
CA SER A 131 -2.29 -7.00 -22.11
C SER A 131 -2.99 -6.13 -21.05
N SER A 132 -3.45 -6.73 -19.95
CA SER A 132 -4.00 -6.04 -18.77
C SER A 132 -3.01 -5.06 -18.16
N LEU A 133 -1.77 -5.50 -17.91
CA LEU A 133 -0.70 -4.68 -17.36
C LEU A 133 -0.32 -3.53 -18.31
N THR A 134 -0.24 -3.80 -19.62
CA THR A 134 0.04 -2.77 -20.62
C THR A 134 -1.06 -1.70 -20.66
N LYS A 135 -2.33 -2.11 -20.63
CA LYS A 135 -3.48 -1.19 -20.59
C LYS A 135 -3.47 -0.34 -19.31
N ALA A 136 -3.24 -0.96 -18.15
CA ALA A 136 -3.17 -0.26 -16.88
C ALA A 136 -2.07 0.81 -16.86
N ARG A 137 -0.88 0.51 -17.41
CA ARG A 137 0.19 1.52 -17.52
C ARG A 137 -0.20 2.69 -18.43
N GLN A 138 -0.90 2.43 -19.53
CA GLN A 138 -1.40 3.49 -20.43
C GLN A 138 -2.44 4.38 -19.72
N GLU A 139 -3.30 3.77 -18.92
CA GLU A 139 -4.27 4.49 -18.08
C GLU A 139 -3.56 5.37 -17.04
N ILE A 140 -2.62 4.80 -16.28
CA ILE A 140 -1.80 5.54 -15.31
C ILE A 140 -1.10 6.73 -15.97
N GLU A 141 -0.45 6.53 -17.12
CA GLU A 141 0.22 7.58 -17.89
C GLU A 141 -0.74 8.71 -18.31
N LYS A 142 -1.97 8.35 -18.70
CA LYS A 142 -3.01 9.32 -19.07
C LYS A 142 -3.42 10.19 -17.87
N HIS A 143 -3.66 9.61 -16.70
CA HIS A 143 -4.01 10.36 -15.50
C HIS A 143 -2.89 11.32 -15.08
N VAL A 144 -1.66 10.82 -14.98
CA VAL A 144 -0.50 11.64 -14.61
C VAL A 144 -0.29 12.77 -15.63
N SER A 145 -0.39 12.48 -16.94
CA SER A 145 -0.27 13.50 -17.98
C SER A 145 -1.35 14.59 -17.87
N ASN A 146 -2.59 14.22 -17.52
CA ASN A 146 -3.67 15.18 -17.32
C ASN A 146 -3.42 16.06 -16.10
N TRP A 147 -2.98 15.49 -14.96
CA TRP A 147 -2.63 16.27 -13.78
C TRP A 147 -1.51 17.28 -14.04
N LEU A 148 -0.47 16.87 -14.80
CA LEU A 148 0.62 17.76 -15.20
C LEU A 148 0.13 18.92 -16.07
N LYS A 149 -0.78 18.66 -17.02
CA LYS A 149 -1.41 19.71 -17.84
C LYS A 149 -2.23 20.67 -17.00
N THR A 150 -3.10 20.17 -16.12
CA THR A 150 -3.91 20.98 -15.20
C THR A 150 -3.03 21.84 -14.30
N ALA A 151 -1.95 21.28 -13.75
CA ALA A 151 -1.00 22.02 -12.93
C ALA A 151 -0.27 23.13 -13.72
N ALA A 152 0.15 22.85 -14.96
CA ALA A 152 0.77 23.84 -15.82
C ALA A 152 -0.17 25.01 -16.16
N GLN A 153 -1.44 24.70 -16.44
CA GLN A 153 -2.47 25.72 -16.71
C GLN A 153 -2.72 26.62 -15.48
N LYS A 154 -2.94 26.01 -14.30
CA LYS A 154 -3.12 26.75 -13.03
C LYS A 154 -1.93 27.68 -12.73
N LYS A 155 -0.71 27.30 -13.13
CA LYS A 155 0.49 28.14 -12.95
C LYS A 155 0.50 29.35 -13.88
N LEU A 156 0.08 29.19 -15.14
CA LEU A 156 -0.02 30.30 -16.10
C LEU A 156 -1.07 31.32 -15.64
N GLU A 157 -2.24 30.85 -15.20
CA GLU A 157 -3.32 31.71 -14.71
C GLU A 157 -2.89 32.54 -13.50
N LYS A 158 -2.16 31.94 -12.54
CA LYS A 158 -1.65 32.65 -11.35
C LYS A 158 -0.50 33.62 -11.64
N GLY A 159 0.27 33.42 -12.72
CA GLY A 159 1.35 34.32 -13.11
C GLY A 159 0.89 35.54 -13.92
N THR A 160 -0.39 35.62 -14.25
CA THR A 160 -1.00 36.70 -15.04
C THR A 160 -1.91 37.61 -14.20
N SER A 161 -2.07 37.33 -12.89
CA SER A 161 -2.63 38.22 -11.86
C SER A 161 -1.52 38.79 -10.99
#